data_AF-A0A0Q8W4L2-F1
#
_entry.id   AF-A0A0Q8W4L2-F1
#
_cell.length_a   1.000
_cell.length_b   1.000
_cell.length_c   1.000
_cell.angle_alpha   90.00
_cell.angle_beta   90.00
_cell.angle_gamma   90.00
#
_symmetry.space_group_name_H-M   'P 1'
#
loop_
_entity.id
_entity.type
_entity.pdbx_description
1 polymer ?
#
loop_
_entity_poly.entity_id
_entity_poly.type
_entity_poly.pdbx_seq_one_letter_code
_entity_poly.pdbx_strand_id
1 'polypeptide(L)'
;MSLVGPSTFVQLGPAVQVYAVSATLLPALSEADVNVGSELGFTGGQRLLLMPDGSAQTALLGQKTPAGMNLGSAVAVPLTPNETRVQSCVVTLDRFADTEAATARLSSSLSATGGTLAGTTEFAENVDPVEAFVNRPDRYLPVGLGMICGLVGLGMNRFRSSDIASYRFSGTTVRSMFLLLFFEQALLAGCFAAAGSLALLLVSGYFAAPAAQVPWVVAGAFAWLFVATGNLLLSRGDPSSLSKDR
;
A
#
# COMPACT_ATOMS: atom_id res chain seq x y z
N MET A 1 -4.58 -10.32 59.07
CA MET A 1 -5.24 -10.09 57.77
C MET A 1 -4.13 -9.69 56.80
N SER A 2 -3.63 -10.65 56.01
CA SER A 2 -2.51 -10.41 55.08
C SER A 2 -3.07 -9.82 53.79
N LEU A 3 -2.67 -8.59 53.46
CA LEU A 3 -3.10 -7.84 52.26
C LEU A 3 -2.20 -8.10 51.04
N VAL A 4 -1.37 -9.14 51.07
CA VAL A 4 -0.52 -9.49 49.93
C VAL A 4 -1.26 -10.50 49.06
N GLY A 5 -2.04 -10.00 48.12
CA GLY A 5 -2.52 -10.82 47.00
C GLY A 5 -1.32 -11.33 46.19
N PRO A 6 -1.43 -12.47 45.47
CA PRO A 6 -0.34 -12.98 44.65
C PRO A 6 -0.04 -11.99 43.52
N SER A 7 1.02 -11.19 43.70
CA SER A 7 1.58 -10.37 42.63
C SER A 7 2.32 -11.30 41.68
N THR A 8 1.72 -11.60 40.53
CA THR A 8 2.38 -12.34 39.45
C THR A 8 3.34 -11.41 38.74
N PHE A 9 4.62 -11.52 39.05
CA PHE A 9 5.68 -10.81 38.32
C PHE A 9 5.99 -11.57 37.03
N VAL A 10 6.01 -10.85 35.90
CA VAL A 10 6.50 -11.40 34.63
C VAL A 10 8.01 -11.36 34.67
N GLN A 11 8.67 -12.52 34.71
CA GLN A 11 10.11 -12.62 34.66
C GLN A 11 10.59 -12.59 33.20
N LEU A 12 11.27 -11.51 32.82
CA LEU A 12 12.00 -11.45 31.56
C LEU A 12 13.28 -12.29 31.70
N GLY A 13 13.62 -13.07 30.68
CA GLY A 13 14.82 -13.91 30.68
C GLY A 13 16.11 -13.08 30.73
N PRO A 14 17.24 -13.67 31.16
CA PRO A 14 18.52 -12.96 31.31
C PRO A 14 19.11 -12.42 29.99
N ALA A 15 18.54 -12.79 28.84
CA ALA A 15 18.97 -12.36 27.52
C ALA A 15 18.26 -11.08 27.02
N VAL A 16 17.30 -10.54 27.78
CA VAL A 16 16.58 -9.33 27.37
C VAL A 16 17.47 -8.11 27.61
N GLN A 17 17.79 -7.39 26.54
CA GLN A 17 18.62 -6.19 26.62
C GLN A 17 17.82 -5.02 27.21
N VAL A 18 18.47 -4.23 28.06
CA VAL A 18 17.90 -3.01 28.63
C VAL A 18 18.62 -1.82 28.03
N TYR A 19 17.86 -0.90 27.44
CA TYR A 19 18.37 0.33 26.84
C TYR A 19 17.84 1.55 27.58
N ALA A 20 18.72 2.51 27.87
CA ALA A 20 18.32 3.83 28.32
C ALA A 20 17.92 4.68 27.11
N VAL A 21 16.70 5.21 27.10
CA VAL A 21 16.10 5.91 25.97
C VAL A 21 15.53 7.25 26.42
N SER A 22 15.65 8.27 25.57
CA SER A 22 15.10 9.59 25.85
C SER A 22 13.58 9.56 25.71
N ALA A 23 12.86 10.26 26.59
CA ALA A 23 11.43 10.47 26.48
C ALA A 23 11.01 11.18 25.17
N THR A 24 11.95 11.88 24.51
CA THR A 24 11.69 12.47 23.18
C THR A 24 11.59 11.42 22.07
N LEU A 25 12.36 10.32 22.17
CA LEU A 25 12.30 9.22 21.21
C LEU A 25 11.13 8.29 21.52
N LEU A 26 10.86 8.08 22.81
CA LEU A 26 9.81 7.18 23.29
C LEU A 26 8.92 7.90 24.31
N PRO A 27 7.90 8.66 23.84
CA PRO A 27 7.02 9.46 24.70
C PRO A 27 6.31 8.65 25.80
N ALA A 28 6.09 7.35 25.59
CA ALA A 28 5.51 6.45 26.59
C ALA A 28 6.32 6.38 27.90
N LEU A 29 7.62 6.70 27.88
CA LEU A 29 8.46 6.78 29.09
C LEU A 29 8.14 8.01 29.96
N SER A 30 7.27 8.91 29.50
CA SER A 30 6.75 10.00 30.34
C SER A 30 5.58 9.56 31.24
N GLU A 31 4.91 8.46 30.88
CA GLU A 31 3.75 7.93 31.61
C GLU A 31 4.09 6.69 32.44
N ALA A 32 5.22 6.04 32.16
CA ALA A 32 5.67 4.83 32.84
C ALA A 32 7.19 4.76 32.94
N ASP A 33 7.66 4.06 33.97
CA ASP A 33 9.08 3.92 34.28
C ASP A 33 9.80 2.97 33.32
N VAL A 34 9.05 2.06 32.66
CA VAL A 34 9.58 1.04 31.78
C VAL A 34 8.67 0.86 30.58
N ASN A 35 9.27 0.75 29.39
CA ASN A 35 8.58 0.36 28.17
C ASN A 35 9.12 -1.00 27.69
N VAL A 36 8.25 -2.01 27.65
CA VAL A 36 8.59 -3.38 27.28
C VAL A 36 8.29 -3.60 25.81
N GLY A 37 9.29 -3.97 25.01
CA GLY A 37 9.13 -4.20 23.58
C GLY A 37 8.00 -5.19 23.25
N SER A 38 7.29 -4.91 22.15
CA SER A 38 6.09 -5.66 21.75
C SER A 38 6.35 -7.14 21.46
N GLU A 39 7.58 -7.51 21.12
CA GLU A 39 7.96 -8.88 20.77
C GLU A 39 8.27 -9.75 22.00
N LEU A 40 8.41 -9.14 23.18
CA LEU A 40 8.64 -9.85 24.44
C LEU A 40 7.37 -10.52 24.99
N GLY A 41 6.23 -10.39 24.30
CA GLY A 41 4.98 -11.08 24.66
C GLY A 41 4.37 -10.61 25.98
N PHE A 42 4.68 -9.38 26.41
CA PHE A 42 4.12 -8.80 27.63
C PHE A 42 2.62 -8.55 27.46
N THR A 43 1.82 -9.43 28.07
CA THR A 43 0.35 -9.48 27.92
C THR A 43 -0.39 -9.21 29.23
N GLY A 44 0.33 -8.83 30.30
CA GLY A 44 -0.22 -8.66 31.63
C GLY A 44 -1.01 -7.35 31.79
N GLY A 45 -2.23 -7.46 32.32
CA GLY A 45 -3.01 -6.28 32.76
C GLY A 45 -2.44 -5.58 34.00
N GLN A 46 -1.52 -6.23 34.71
CA GLN A 46 -0.76 -5.65 35.83
C GLN A 46 0.56 -5.06 35.30
N ARG A 47 0.63 -3.73 35.34
CA ARG A 47 1.70 -2.89 34.80
C ARG A 47 2.94 -2.82 35.72
N LEU A 48 3.33 -3.90 36.38
CA LEU A 48 4.45 -3.87 37.35
C LEU A 48 5.53 -4.86 36.95
N LEU A 49 6.76 -4.37 36.88
CA LEU A 49 7.95 -5.14 36.53
C LEU A 49 8.93 -5.07 37.69
N LEU A 50 9.39 -6.23 38.17
CA LEU A 50 10.38 -6.28 39.23
C LEU A 50 11.77 -6.18 38.61
N MET A 51 12.47 -5.11 38.95
CA MET A 51 13.84 -4.87 38.49
C MET A 51 14.85 -5.70 39.30
N PRO A 52 16.07 -5.95 38.78
CA PRO A 52 17.09 -6.71 39.49
C PRO A 52 17.50 -6.15 40.86
N ASP A 53 17.28 -4.85 41.08
CA ASP A 53 17.52 -4.15 42.34
C ASP A 53 16.39 -4.35 43.38
N GLY A 54 15.34 -5.11 43.02
CA GLY A 54 14.17 -5.36 43.85
C GLY A 54 13.11 -4.25 43.81
N SER A 55 13.31 -3.20 43.01
CA SER A 55 12.29 -2.16 42.82
C SER A 55 11.18 -2.64 41.88
N ALA A 56 9.93 -2.26 42.19
CA ALA A 56 8.80 -2.48 41.30
C ALA A 56 8.56 -1.22 40.47
N GLN A 57 8.67 -1.35 39.15
CA GLN A 57 8.54 -0.25 38.20
C GLN A 57 7.27 -0.39 37.37
N THR A 58 6.68 0.74 36.98
CA THR A 58 5.49 0.72 36.12
C THR A 58 5.90 0.40 34.68
N ALA A 59 5.34 -0.67 34.11
CA ALA A 59 5.62 -1.11 32.75
C ALA A 59 4.45 -0.86 31.80
N LEU A 60 4.76 -0.31 30.62
CA LEU A 60 3.84 -0.25 29.48
C LEU A 60 4.34 -1.15 28.36
N LEU A 61 3.38 -1.73 27.62
CA LEU A 61 3.69 -2.43 26.39
C LEU A 61 4.08 -1.40 25.33
N GLY A 62 5.24 -1.61 24.73
CA GLY A 62 5.76 -0.80 23.65
C GLY A 62 4.90 -0.90 22.41
N GLN A 63 4.71 0.24 21.77
CA GLN A 63 4.18 0.27 20.42
C GLN A 63 5.22 -0.29 19.45
N LYS A 64 4.75 -0.72 18.27
CA LYS A 64 5.62 -1.16 17.19
C LYS A 64 6.63 -0.06 16.86
N THR A 65 7.91 -0.33 17.06
CA THR A 65 8.98 0.63 16.77
C THR A 65 9.23 0.75 15.26
N PRO A 66 9.75 1.90 14.78
CA PRO A 66 10.17 2.04 13.40
C PRO A 66 11.19 0.97 13.00
N ALA A 67 11.21 0.61 11.72
CA ALA A 67 12.24 -0.29 11.20
C ALA A 67 13.65 0.30 11.44
N GLY A 68 14.60 -0.55 11.83
CA GLY A 68 15.95 -0.11 12.23
C GLY A 68 16.03 0.42 13.67
N MET A 69 15.03 0.15 14.52
CA MET A 69 15.11 0.42 15.95
C MET A 69 14.74 -0.87 16.69
N ASN A 70 15.75 -1.64 17.11
CA ASN A 70 15.62 -2.94 17.80
C ASN A 70 15.14 -2.83 19.26
N LEU A 71 14.15 -1.96 19.52
CA LEU A 71 13.49 -1.87 20.83
C LEU A 71 12.34 -2.87 20.99
N GLY A 72 11.89 -3.52 19.90
CA GLY A 72 10.81 -4.50 19.92
C GLY A 72 11.10 -5.73 20.79
N SER A 73 12.36 -6.15 20.87
CA SER A 73 12.84 -7.30 21.65
C SER A 73 13.62 -6.89 22.91
N ALA A 74 13.49 -5.63 23.33
CA ALA A 74 14.27 -5.07 24.44
C ALA A 74 13.36 -4.35 25.43
N VAL A 75 13.93 -3.98 26.57
CA VAL A 75 13.28 -3.13 27.57
C VAL A 75 13.90 -1.75 27.51
N ALA A 76 13.07 -0.73 27.30
CA ALA A 76 13.49 0.66 27.32
C ALA A 76 13.19 1.28 28.69
N VAL A 77 14.17 1.95 29.27
CA VAL A 77 14.06 2.72 30.52
C VAL A 77 14.40 4.18 30.23
N PRO A 78 13.84 5.16 30.97
CA PRO A 78 14.15 6.56 30.75
C PRO A 78 15.62 6.85 31.07
N LEU A 79 16.27 7.59 30.18
CA LEU A 79 17.54 8.26 30.50
C LEU A 79 17.33 9.18 31.70
N THR A 80 18.27 9.18 32.65
CA THR A 80 18.17 10.10 33.77
C THR A 80 18.42 11.53 33.28
N PRO A 81 17.74 12.54 33.84
CA PRO A 81 17.89 13.93 33.38
C PRO A 81 19.31 14.50 33.57
N ASN A 82 20.16 13.83 34.35
CA ASN A 82 21.55 14.21 34.58
C ASN A 82 22.53 13.53 33.62
N GLU A 83 22.08 12.52 32.87
CA GLU A 83 22.91 11.84 31.86
C GLU A 83 22.91 12.64 30.56
N THR A 84 23.99 13.39 30.36
CA THR A 84 24.25 14.15 29.13
C THR A 84 25.17 13.43 28.15
N ARG A 85 25.62 12.21 28.50
CA ARG A 85 26.57 11.41 27.72
C ARG A 85 26.01 10.02 27.48
N VAL A 86 26.02 9.59 26.23
CA VAL A 86 25.56 8.27 25.80
C VAL A 86 26.54 7.66 24.81
N GLN A 87 26.58 6.33 24.72
CA GLN A 87 27.44 5.62 23.76
C GLN A 87 26.87 5.65 22.34
N SER A 88 25.55 5.70 22.20
CA SER A 88 24.85 5.72 20.92
C SER A 88 23.66 6.67 20.96
N CYS A 89 23.43 7.42 19.88
CA CYS A 89 22.28 8.29 19.72
C CYS A 89 21.51 7.87 18.47
N VAL A 90 20.24 7.48 18.66
CA VAL A 90 19.34 7.13 17.55
C VAL A 90 18.40 8.30 17.31
N VAL A 91 18.32 8.75 16.07
CA VAL A 91 17.48 9.88 15.67
C VAL A 91 16.54 9.41 14.58
N THR A 92 15.25 9.65 14.75
CA THR A 92 14.27 9.43 13.69
C THR A 92 14.17 10.69 12.84
N LEU A 93 14.42 10.55 11.54
CA LEU A 93 14.25 11.64 10.58
C LEU A 93 12.78 11.76 10.17
N ASP A 94 12.36 12.97 9.83
CA ASP A 94 11.06 13.20 9.21
C ASP A 94 10.96 12.54 7.83
N ARG A 95 9.73 12.24 7.40
CA ARG A 95 9.48 11.68 6.06
C ARG A 95 10.02 12.63 4.98
N PHE A 96 10.66 12.06 3.96
CA PHE A 96 11.29 12.79 2.84
C PHE A 96 12.51 13.63 3.22
N ALA A 97 13.05 13.49 4.43
CA ALA A 97 14.34 14.09 4.75
C ALA A 97 15.45 13.40 3.93
N ASP A 98 16.35 14.22 3.36
CA ASP A 98 17.57 13.71 2.75
C ASP A 98 18.49 13.17 3.85
N THR A 99 18.68 11.84 3.86
CA THR A 99 19.48 11.15 4.87
C THR A 99 20.94 11.60 4.85
N GLU A 100 21.51 11.89 3.68
CA GLU A 100 22.92 12.26 3.55
C GLU A 100 23.14 13.68 4.12
N ALA A 101 22.30 14.63 3.70
CA ALA A 101 22.35 15.99 4.23
C ALA A 101 22.01 16.06 5.73
N ALA A 102 21.05 15.25 6.20
CA ALA A 102 20.66 15.20 7.61
C ALA A 102 21.76 14.60 8.49
N THR A 103 22.44 13.53 8.04
CA THR A 103 23.51 12.88 8.80
C THR A 103 24.69 13.82 9.04
N ALA A 104 25.07 14.64 8.04
CA ALA A 104 26.11 15.64 8.20
C ALA A 104 25.73 16.73 9.22
N ARG A 105 24.47 17.21 9.19
CA ARG A 105 23.98 18.20 10.15
C ARG A 105 23.89 17.65 11.57
N LEU A 106 23.36 16.45 11.74
CA LEU A 106 23.22 15.80 13.04
C LEU A 106 24.56 15.39 13.64
N SER A 107 25.50 14.88 12.85
CA SER A 107 26.83 14.57 13.37
C SER A 107 27.59 15.82 13.82
N SER A 108 27.37 16.96 13.14
CA SER A 108 27.97 18.25 13.54
C SER A 108 27.37 18.87 14.80
N SER A 109 26.14 18.51 15.19
CA SER A 109 25.51 19.01 16.43
C SER A 109 25.86 18.17 17.66
N LEU A 110 26.55 17.05 17.49
CA LEU A 110 26.97 16.16 18.56
C LEU A 110 28.43 16.42 18.94
N SER A 111 28.73 16.36 20.24
CA SER A 111 30.11 16.43 20.75
C SER A 111 30.55 15.05 21.24
N ALA A 112 31.65 14.53 20.70
CA ALA A 112 32.26 13.30 21.18
C ALA A 112 33.50 13.58 22.01
N THR A 113 33.60 12.90 23.15
CA THR A 113 34.80 12.83 23.98
C THR A 113 35.42 11.45 23.87
N GLY A 114 36.68 11.37 23.42
CA GLY A 114 37.44 10.11 23.40
C GLY A 114 37.43 9.34 22.07
N GLY A 115 36.93 9.92 20.98
CA GLY A 115 36.95 9.29 19.66
C GLY A 115 36.22 10.07 18.57
N THR A 116 36.19 9.51 17.36
CA THR A 116 35.44 10.02 16.21
C THR A 116 33.99 9.54 16.24
N LEU A 117 33.05 10.43 15.90
CA LEU A 117 31.64 10.05 15.67
C LEU A 117 31.52 9.28 14.34
N ALA A 118 30.88 8.12 14.39
CA ALA A 118 30.45 7.39 13.20
C ALA A 118 28.92 7.40 13.16
N GLY A 119 28.35 7.90 12.06
CA GLY A 119 26.92 7.84 11.79
C GLY A 119 26.63 6.73 10.80
N THR A 120 25.69 5.84 11.13
CA THR A 120 25.24 4.79 10.22
C THR A 120 23.73 4.90 10.02
N THR A 121 23.27 4.81 8.79
CA THR A 121 21.85 4.69 8.47
C THR A 121 21.45 3.22 8.63
N GLU A 122 20.73 2.91 9.71
CA GLU A 122 20.32 1.53 10.00
C GLU A 122 19.23 1.03 9.04
N PHE A 123 18.40 1.95 8.53
CA PHE A 123 17.36 1.64 7.56
C PHE A 123 17.17 2.79 6.58
N ALA A 124 17.30 2.48 5.29
CA ALA A 124 16.82 3.32 4.20
C ALA A 124 15.81 2.48 3.41
N GLU A 125 14.63 3.02 3.16
CA GLU A 125 13.64 2.35 2.32
C GLU A 125 14.17 2.39 0.88
N ASN A 126 14.82 1.31 0.45
CA ASN A 126 15.49 1.21 -0.86
C ASN A 126 14.51 1.22 -2.05
N VAL A 127 13.20 1.21 -1.78
CA VAL A 127 12.16 1.20 -2.79
C VAL A 127 11.30 2.44 -2.56
N ASP A 128 11.29 3.35 -3.53
CA ASP A 128 10.35 4.47 -3.49
C ASP A 128 8.92 3.89 -3.57
N PRO A 129 8.11 4.02 -2.50
CA PRO A 129 6.75 3.50 -2.50
C PRO A 129 5.89 4.17 -3.58
N VAL A 130 6.22 5.39 -4.02
CA VAL A 130 5.53 6.08 -5.11
C VAL A 130 5.87 5.40 -6.44
N GLU A 131 7.14 5.19 -6.74
CA GLU A 131 7.57 4.47 -7.95
C GLU A 131 6.99 3.05 -7.98
N ALA A 132 7.08 2.32 -6.87
CA ALA A 132 6.51 0.99 -6.74
C ALA A 132 5.00 0.98 -6.89
N PHE A 133 4.29 2.04 -6.47
CA PHE A 133 2.86 2.19 -6.68
C PHE A 133 2.55 2.51 -8.15
N VAL A 134 3.27 3.46 -8.77
CA VAL A 134 3.08 3.90 -10.15
C VAL A 134 3.27 2.77 -11.14
N ASN A 135 4.30 1.96 -10.95
CA ASN A 135 4.69 0.87 -11.86
C ASN A 135 3.98 -0.46 -11.58
N ARG A 136 2.94 -0.49 -10.73
CA ARG A 136 2.21 -1.75 -10.48
C ARG A 136 1.54 -2.26 -11.76
N PRO A 137 1.86 -3.49 -12.22
CA PRO A 137 1.28 -4.05 -13.44
C PRO A 137 -0.25 -4.22 -13.33
N ASP A 138 -0.75 -4.47 -12.11
CA ASP A 138 -2.18 -4.65 -11.83
C ASP A 138 -3.04 -3.44 -12.23
N ARG A 139 -2.45 -2.24 -12.30
CA ARG A 139 -3.17 -1.03 -12.74
C ARG A 139 -3.60 -1.08 -14.20
N TYR A 140 -2.88 -1.84 -15.03
CA TYR A 140 -3.21 -2.00 -16.45
C TYR A 140 -4.24 -3.10 -16.68
N LEU A 141 -4.65 -3.83 -15.64
CA LEU A 141 -5.58 -4.95 -15.75
C LEU A 141 -6.94 -4.51 -16.34
N PRO A 142 -7.58 -3.40 -15.92
CA PRO A 142 -8.83 -2.95 -16.53
C PRO A 142 -8.67 -2.61 -18.02
N VAL A 143 -7.50 -2.10 -18.41
CA VAL A 143 -7.17 -1.79 -19.82
C VAL A 143 -7.03 -3.07 -20.64
N GLY A 144 -6.30 -4.06 -20.09
CA GLY A 144 -6.18 -5.39 -20.69
C GLY A 144 -7.52 -6.08 -20.88
N LEU A 145 -8.37 -6.07 -19.85
CA LEU A 145 -9.73 -6.62 -19.92
C LEU A 145 -10.59 -5.90 -20.97
N GLY A 146 -10.53 -4.56 -21.01
CA GLY A 146 -11.22 -3.77 -22.02
C GLY A 146 -10.83 -4.16 -23.45
N MET A 147 -9.53 -4.37 -23.71
CA MET A 147 -9.06 -4.85 -25.01
C MET A 147 -9.59 -6.25 -25.35
N ILE A 148 -9.56 -7.18 -24.39
CA ILE A 148 -10.08 -8.55 -24.58
C ILE A 148 -11.57 -8.52 -24.92
N CYS A 149 -12.36 -7.78 -24.15
CA CYS A 149 -13.80 -7.64 -24.39
C CYS A 149 -14.09 -7.00 -25.76
N GLY A 150 -13.32 -6.00 -26.16
CA GLY A 150 -13.41 -5.41 -27.51
C GLY A 150 -13.13 -6.41 -28.63
N LEU A 151 -12.11 -7.27 -28.47
CA LEU A 151 -11.79 -8.33 -29.43
C LEU A 151 -12.90 -9.38 -29.50
N VAL A 152 -13.46 -9.77 -28.36
CA VAL A 152 -14.62 -10.68 -28.30
C VAL A 152 -15.82 -10.05 -28.99
N GLY A 153 -16.09 -8.76 -28.74
CA GLY A 153 -17.16 -8.01 -29.40
C GLY A 153 -17.01 -7.97 -30.93
N LEU A 154 -15.79 -7.75 -31.44
CA LEU A 154 -15.50 -7.86 -32.87
C LEU A 154 -15.76 -9.27 -33.41
N GLY A 155 -15.34 -10.30 -32.68
CA GLY A 155 -15.60 -11.69 -33.04
C GLY A 155 -17.09 -12.02 -33.11
N MET A 156 -17.87 -11.56 -32.13
CA MET A 156 -19.34 -11.72 -32.13
C MET A 156 -19.99 -11.01 -33.32
N ASN A 157 -19.56 -9.79 -33.64
CA ASN A 157 -20.05 -9.06 -34.81
C ASN A 157 -19.68 -9.79 -36.12
N ARG A 158 -18.51 -10.43 -36.18
CA ARG A 158 -18.11 -11.26 -37.32
C ARG A 158 -19.01 -12.48 -37.49
N PHE A 159 -19.47 -13.10 -36.39
CA PHE A 159 -20.39 -14.23 -36.45
C PHE A 159 -21.79 -13.82 -36.94
N ARG A 160 -22.22 -12.59 -36.64
CA ARG A 160 -23.46 -11.95 -37.11
C ARG A 160 -23.36 -11.37 -38.52
N SER A 161 -22.36 -11.77 -39.33
CA SER A 161 -22.13 -11.20 -40.66
C SER A 161 -23.31 -11.36 -41.63
N SER A 162 -24.13 -12.42 -41.46
CA SER A 162 -25.35 -12.64 -42.26
C SER A 162 -26.39 -11.55 -42.02
N ASP A 163 -26.64 -11.22 -40.76
CA ASP A 163 -27.60 -10.18 -40.36
C ASP A 163 -27.10 -8.83 -40.88
N ILE A 164 -25.80 -8.56 -40.72
CA ILE A 164 -25.14 -7.36 -41.22
C ILE A 164 -25.31 -7.22 -42.74
N ALA A 165 -25.17 -8.32 -43.49
CA ALA A 165 -25.39 -8.33 -44.93
C ALA A 165 -26.85 -8.01 -45.29
N SER A 166 -27.83 -8.56 -44.56
CA SER A 166 -29.25 -8.26 -44.77
C SER A 166 -29.58 -6.78 -44.58
N TYR A 167 -29.02 -6.14 -43.54
CA TYR A 167 -29.16 -4.69 -43.33
C TYR A 167 -28.53 -3.89 -44.48
N ARG A 168 -27.42 -4.33 -45.06
CA ARG A 168 -26.82 -3.66 -46.22
C ARG A 168 -27.66 -3.84 -47.48
N PHE A 169 -28.25 -5.01 -47.72
CA PHE A 169 -29.16 -5.23 -48.85
C PHE A 169 -30.44 -4.39 -48.76
N SER A 170 -30.88 -4.02 -47.54
CA SER A 170 -31.98 -3.06 -47.36
C SER A 170 -31.64 -1.61 -47.72
N GLY A 171 -30.40 -1.32 -48.16
CA GLY A 171 -29.96 0.01 -48.57
C GLY A 171 -29.25 0.81 -47.46
N THR A 172 -28.95 0.19 -46.31
CA THR A 172 -28.23 0.86 -45.22
C THR A 172 -26.80 1.23 -45.64
N THR A 173 -26.44 2.50 -45.50
CA THR A 173 -25.08 2.97 -45.83
C THR A 173 -24.02 2.41 -44.89
N VAL A 174 -22.78 2.28 -45.37
CA VAL A 174 -21.62 1.84 -44.56
C VAL A 174 -21.46 2.68 -43.29
N ARG A 175 -21.70 4.00 -43.39
CA ARG A 175 -21.61 4.93 -42.26
C ARG A 175 -22.69 4.63 -41.22
N SER A 176 -23.93 4.47 -41.64
CA SER A 176 -25.04 4.14 -40.73
C SER A 176 -24.80 2.80 -40.04
N MET A 177 -24.28 1.82 -40.77
CA MET A 177 -23.96 0.50 -40.21
C MET A 177 -22.84 0.56 -39.18
N PHE A 178 -21.75 1.27 -39.49
CA PHE A 178 -20.67 1.50 -38.55
C PHE A 178 -21.17 2.21 -37.28
N LEU A 179 -21.99 3.25 -37.43
CA LEU A 179 -22.55 3.98 -36.28
C LEU A 179 -23.42 3.07 -35.40
N LEU A 180 -24.22 2.19 -35.99
CA LEU A 180 -25.06 1.24 -35.25
C LEU A 180 -24.19 0.28 -34.44
N LEU A 181 -23.21 -0.37 -35.08
CA LEU A 181 -22.29 -1.29 -34.41
C LEU A 181 -21.43 -0.57 -33.36
N PHE A 182 -20.97 0.65 -33.66
CA PHE A 182 -20.19 1.44 -32.71
C PHE A 182 -21.03 1.85 -31.49
N PHE A 183 -22.30 2.22 -31.69
CA PHE A 183 -23.21 2.54 -30.59
C PHE A 183 -23.49 1.32 -29.70
N GLU A 184 -23.70 0.14 -30.29
CA GLU A 184 -23.81 -1.12 -29.56
C GLU A 184 -22.57 -1.38 -28.68
N GLN A 185 -21.37 -1.22 -29.25
CA GLN A 185 -20.12 -1.39 -28.51
C GLN A 185 -19.90 -0.30 -27.45
N ALA A 186 -20.33 0.93 -27.71
CA ALA A 186 -20.27 2.03 -26.74
C ALA A 186 -21.18 1.80 -25.54
N LEU A 187 -22.38 1.24 -25.76
CA LEU A 187 -23.30 0.89 -24.69
C LEU A 187 -22.70 -0.21 -23.80
N LEU A 188 -22.12 -1.26 -24.40
CA LEU A 188 -21.44 -2.34 -23.66
C LEU A 188 -20.20 -1.84 -22.90
N ALA A 189 -19.37 -1.00 -23.52
CA ALA A 189 -18.22 -0.38 -22.87
C ALA A 189 -18.65 0.56 -21.73
N GLY A 190 -19.76 1.28 -21.88
CA GLY A 190 -20.38 2.08 -20.83
C GLY A 190 -20.86 1.24 -19.66
N CYS A 191 -21.53 0.10 -19.92
CA CYS A 191 -21.92 -0.86 -18.90
C CYS A 191 -20.70 -1.44 -18.15
N PHE A 192 -19.62 -1.75 -18.87
CA PHE A 192 -18.35 -2.16 -18.26
C PHE A 192 -17.79 -1.09 -17.34
N ALA A 193 -17.74 0.17 -17.78
CA ALA A 193 -17.25 1.28 -16.96
C ALA A 193 -18.10 1.51 -15.71
N ALA A 194 -19.43 1.48 -15.85
CA ALA A 194 -20.37 1.67 -14.76
C ALA A 194 -20.27 0.53 -13.73
N ALA A 195 -20.30 -0.73 -14.20
CA ALA A 195 -20.19 -1.91 -13.34
C ALA A 195 -18.84 -1.99 -12.64
N GLY A 196 -17.74 -1.70 -13.34
CA GLY A 196 -16.40 -1.66 -12.76
C GLY A 196 -16.25 -0.56 -11.71
N SER A 197 -16.80 0.64 -11.97
CA SER A 197 -16.78 1.74 -11.01
C SER A 197 -17.62 1.42 -9.77
N LEU A 198 -18.80 0.81 -9.96
CA LEU A 198 -19.65 0.36 -8.85
C LEU A 198 -18.96 -0.73 -8.01
N ALA A 199 -18.30 -1.69 -8.65
CA ALA A 199 -17.55 -2.74 -7.97
C ALA A 199 -16.41 -2.16 -7.11
N LEU A 200 -15.70 -1.15 -7.61
CA LEU A 200 -14.65 -0.47 -6.85
C LEU A 200 -15.19 0.26 -5.60
N LEU A 201 -16.41 0.80 -5.66
CA LEU A 201 -17.06 1.40 -4.49
C LEU A 201 -17.42 0.35 -3.44
N LEU A 202 -17.92 -0.83 -3.88
CA LEU A 202 -18.29 -1.94 -2.99
C LEU A 202 -17.07 -2.59 -2.32
N VAL A 203 -15.91 -2.60 -2.97
CA VAL A 203 -14.66 -3.21 -2.48
C VAL A 203 -13.70 -2.15 -1.91
N SER A 204 -14.23 -0.98 -1.52
CA SER A 204 -13.43 0.16 -1.05
C SER A 204 -12.52 -0.14 0.15
N GLY A 205 -12.88 -1.10 1.00
CA GLY A 205 -12.06 -1.52 2.14
C GLY A 205 -10.75 -2.23 1.79
N TYR A 206 -10.58 -2.70 0.56
CA TYR A 206 -9.35 -3.38 0.11
C TYR A 206 -8.36 -2.44 -0.60
N PHE A 207 -8.78 -1.22 -0.94
CA PHE A 207 -7.95 -0.25 -1.65
C PHE A 207 -7.70 0.98 -0.79
N ALA A 208 -6.44 1.41 -0.71
CA ALA A 208 -6.07 2.67 -0.04
C ALA A 208 -6.72 3.90 -0.70
N ALA A 209 -6.94 3.85 -2.02
CA ALA A 209 -7.55 4.93 -2.80
C ALA A 209 -8.44 4.37 -3.93
N PRO A 210 -9.71 4.00 -3.64
CA PRO A 210 -10.62 3.43 -4.64
C PRO A 210 -10.90 4.39 -5.80
N ALA A 211 -11.01 5.69 -5.52
CA ALA A 211 -11.24 6.72 -6.52
C ALA A 211 -10.12 6.80 -7.58
N ALA A 212 -8.87 6.49 -7.20
CA ALA A 212 -7.75 6.47 -8.14
C ALA A 212 -7.83 5.31 -9.15
N GLN A 213 -8.67 4.30 -8.90
CA GLN A 213 -8.87 3.16 -9.80
C GLN A 213 -9.95 3.42 -10.86
N VAL A 214 -10.85 4.38 -10.63
CA VAL A 214 -11.92 4.73 -11.58
C VAL A 214 -11.38 5.18 -12.95
N PRO A 215 -10.35 6.05 -13.05
CA PRO A 215 -9.77 6.41 -14.33
C PRO A 215 -9.23 5.22 -15.13
N TRP A 216 -8.71 4.18 -14.46
CA TRP A 216 -8.22 2.97 -15.13
C TRP A 216 -9.34 2.12 -15.72
N VAL A 217 -10.47 2.01 -15.00
CA VAL A 217 -11.68 1.35 -15.52
C VAL A 217 -12.24 2.09 -16.73
N VAL A 218 -12.27 3.43 -16.66
CA VAL A 218 -12.68 4.28 -17.79
C VAL A 218 -11.70 4.14 -18.97
N ALA A 219 -10.40 4.11 -18.72
CA ALA A 219 -9.40 3.83 -19.75
C ALA A 219 -9.60 2.46 -20.40
N GLY A 220 -10.03 1.45 -19.64
CA GLY A 220 -10.42 0.15 -20.17
C GLY A 220 -11.63 0.20 -21.10
N ALA A 221 -12.66 0.98 -20.77
CA ALA A 221 -13.79 1.21 -21.68
C ALA A 221 -13.37 1.92 -22.98
N PHE A 222 -12.45 2.88 -22.90
CA PHE A 222 -11.87 3.50 -24.10
C PHE A 222 -11.02 2.52 -24.92
N ALA A 223 -10.26 1.64 -24.26
CA ALA A 223 -9.49 0.60 -24.95
C ALA A 223 -10.41 -0.39 -25.69
N TRP A 224 -11.54 -0.77 -25.09
CA TRP A 224 -12.60 -1.54 -25.76
C TRP A 224 -13.06 -0.79 -27.01
N LEU A 225 -13.48 0.47 -26.87
CA LEU A 225 -13.98 1.28 -27.99
C LEU A 225 -12.95 1.43 -29.12
N PHE A 226 -11.68 1.60 -28.75
CA PHE A 226 -10.58 1.67 -29.71
C PHE A 226 -10.49 0.38 -30.52
N VAL A 227 -10.52 -0.79 -29.87
CA VAL A 227 -10.57 -2.08 -30.57
C VAL A 227 -11.84 -2.19 -31.43
N ALA A 228 -12.99 -1.77 -30.92
CA ALA A 228 -14.27 -1.81 -31.62
C ALA A 228 -14.29 -0.94 -32.90
N THR A 229 -13.38 0.02 -33.08
CA THR A 229 -13.23 0.72 -34.37
C THR A 229 -12.90 -0.23 -35.53
N GLY A 230 -12.36 -1.42 -35.24
CA GLY A 230 -12.18 -2.51 -36.19
C GLY A 230 -13.47 -2.95 -36.91
N ASN A 231 -14.65 -2.65 -36.36
CA ASN A 231 -15.94 -2.85 -37.03
C ASN A 231 -16.06 -2.09 -38.36
N LEU A 232 -15.22 -1.07 -38.59
CA LEU A 232 -15.14 -0.39 -39.88
C LEU A 232 -14.77 -1.35 -41.02
N LEU A 233 -13.93 -2.36 -40.74
CA LEU A 233 -13.55 -3.39 -41.72
C LEU A 233 -14.75 -4.25 -42.11
N LEU A 234 -15.54 -4.68 -41.10
CA LEU A 234 -16.78 -5.43 -41.32
C LEU A 234 -17.81 -4.59 -42.09
N SER A 235 -17.93 -3.31 -41.75
CA SER A 235 -18.88 -2.39 -42.37
C SER A 235 -18.56 -2.11 -43.84
N ARG A 236 -17.28 -2.12 -44.23
CA ARG A 236 -16.82 -1.91 -45.61
C ARG A 236 -16.87 -3.17 -46.47
N GLY A 237 -16.81 -4.36 -45.89
CA GLY A 237 -16.77 -5.63 -46.63
C GLY A 237 -17.97 -5.83 -47.55
N ASP A 238 -17.76 -6.45 -48.71
CA ASP A 238 -18.83 -6.67 -49.70
C ASP A 238 -19.96 -7.54 -49.11
N PRO A 239 -21.23 -7.14 -49.24
CA PRO A 239 -22.35 -7.84 -48.62
C PRO A 239 -22.50 -9.28 -49.12
N SER A 240 -22.14 -9.54 -50.38
CA SER A 240 -22.11 -10.88 -50.99
C SER A 240 -21.03 -11.80 -50.41
N SER A 241 -19.97 -11.25 -49.82
CA SER A 241 -18.91 -12.01 -49.13
C SER A 241 -19.26 -12.29 -47.66
N LEU A 242 -20.24 -11.59 -47.11
CA LEU A 242 -20.67 -11.67 -45.71
C LEU A 242 -21.85 -12.62 -45.51
N SER A 243 -22.68 -12.83 -46.54
CA SER A 243 -23.73 -13.85 -46.55
C SER A 243 -23.11 -15.24 -46.61
N LYS A 244 -23.38 -16.07 -45.59
CA LYS A 244 -22.87 -17.45 -45.50
C LYS A 244 -23.62 -18.43 -46.43
N ASP A 245 -24.69 -17.98 -47.08
CA ASP A 245 -25.47 -18.77 -48.02
C ASP A 245 -24.75 -18.85 -49.38
N ARG A 246 -23.86 -19.83 -49.48
CA ARG A 246 -23.40 -20.46 -50.72
C ARG A 246 -23.59 -21.96 -50.62
#